data_AF-A0A165DEQ6-F1
#
_entry.id   AF-A0A165DEQ6-F1
#
_cell.length_a   1.000
_cell.length_b   1.000
_cell.length_c   1.000
_cell.angle_alpha   90.00
_cell.angle_beta   90.00
_cell.angle_gamma   90.00
#
_symmetry.space_group_name_H-M   'P 1'
#
loop_
_entity.id
_entity.type
_entity.pdbx_description
1 polymer ?
#
loop_
_entity_poly.entity_id
_entity_poly.type
_entity_poly.pdbx_seq_one_letter_code
_entity_poly.pdbx_strand_id
1 'polypeptide(L)'
;MHLHSLSAARAVQWFTNNTAREWELTLRCPSSTIILMKMEDDEQHTLHVTLPYDRFLAEPFASLEIYFSQLMSLTLEEPDRVIRCTYGLTLPALRSFTICLDHGRERSRDWLAPTANVLSAPALQLLSVQYAEHHTVDRSRAMSIIRHVPSIVTTGEHRFQTLQLIGHGAAVLCNQALFAWSFCEEIKLEDIAPDSTQRATYVISPTRSRRVPV
;
A
#
# COMPACT_ATOMS: atom_id res chain seq x y z
N MET A 1 15.78 6.41 15.97
CA MET A 1 16.84 5.44 16.33
C MET A 1 17.16 4.57 15.11
N HIS A 2 18.43 4.19 14.89
CA HIS A 2 18.82 3.29 13.79
C HIS A 2 19.34 1.96 14.37
N LEU A 3 18.77 0.85 13.92
CA LEU A 3 19.22 -0.50 14.27
C LEU A 3 19.66 -1.24 13.01
N HIS A 4 20.89 -1.76 13.03
CA HIS A 4 21.27 -2.82 12.12
C HIS A 4 20.84 -4.14 12.74
N SER A 5 19.77 -4.73 12.20
CA SER A 5 19.27 -6.03 12.63
C SER A 5 19.50 -7.05 11.52
N LEU A 6 19.62 -8.31 11.90
CA LEU A 6 19.57 -9.44 10.97
C LEU A 6 18.18 -10.08 10.92
N SER A 7 17.23 -9.57 11.72
CA SER A 7 15.88 -10.09 11.83
C SER A 7 14.85 -8.97 11.87
N ALA A 8 13.84 -9.04 10.99
CA ALA A 8 12.70 -8.12 11.02
C ALA A 8 11.83 -8.41 12.24
N ALA A 9 11.61 -9.69 12.56
CA ALA A 9 10.86 -10.15 13.72
C ALA A 9 11.33 -9.51 15.03
N ARG A 10 12.64 -9.55 15.31
CA ARG A 10 13.20 -8.96 16.54
C ARG A 10 13.02 -7.45 16.61
N ALA A 11 13.13 -6.77 15.46
CA ALA A 11 12.99 -5.32 15.42
C ALA A 11 11.53 -4.90 15.60
N VAL A 12 10.59 -5.59 14.94
CA VAL A 12 9.14 -5.39 15.11
C VAL A 12 8.75 -5.65 16.56
N GLN A 13 9.14 -6.80 17.13
CA GLN A 13 8.84 -7.13 18.52
C GLN A 13 9.39 -6.09 19.50
N TRP A 14 10.64 -5.64 19.31
CA TRP A 14 11.21 -4.60 20.16
C TRP A 14 10.42 -3.31 20.05
N PHE A 15 10.08 -2.86 18.83
CA PHE A 15 9.33 -1.63 18.62
C PHE A 15 7.97 -1.71 19.32
N THR A 16 7.17 -2.72 18.99
CA THR A 16 5.79 -2.86 19.49
C THR A 16 5.71 -3.05 21.00
N ASN A 17 6.70 -3.71 21.61
CA ASN A 17 6.73 -3.89 23.07
C ASN A 17 7.08 -2.60 23.84
N ASN A 18 7.72 -1.62 23.18
CA ASN A 18 8.13 -0.38 23.82
C ASN A 18 7.22 0.81 23.45
N THR A 19 6.53 0.76 22.31
CA THR A 19 5.68 1.86 21.83
C THR A 19 4.18 1.57 21.92
N ALA A 20 3.76 0.29 21.99
CA ALA A 20 2.44 -0.27 22.34
C ALA A 20 1.16 0.41 21.78
N ARG A 21 1.25 1.32 20.80
CA ARG A 21 0.13 2.11 20.27
C ARG A 21 -0.07 1.89 18.77
N GLU A 22 -0.99 2.66 18.20
CA GLU A 22 -1.17 2.87 16.77
C GLU A 22 0.17 3.26 16.12
N TRP A 23 0.53 2.57 15.04
CA TRP A 23 1.82 2.77 14.39
C TRP A 23 1.77 2.51 12.89
N GLU A 24 2.85 2.90 12.22
CA GLU A 24 3.00 2.87 10.78
C GLU A 24 4.27 2.12 10.37
N LEU A 25 4.21 1.41 9.24
CA LEU A 25 5.32 0.67 8.66
C LEU A 25 5.56 1.11 7.23
N THR A 26 6.79 1.52 6.92
CA THR A 26 7.26 1.71 5.54
C THR A 26 8.33 0.69 5.23
N LEU A 27 8.16 -0.04 4.12
CA LEU A 27 9.14 -0.99 3.57
C LEU A 27 9.69 -0.44 2.26
N ARG A 28 11.01 -0.42 2.13
CA ARG A 28 11.72 0.00 0.91
C ARG A 28 12.87 -0.94 0.60
N CYS A 29 13.08 -1.26 -0.67
CA CYS A 29 14.15 -2.12 -1.17
C CYS A 29 15.08 -1.39 -2.16
N PRO A 30 15.87 -0.40 -1.69
CA PRO A 30 16.60 0.52 -2.57
C PRO A 30 17.70 -0.16 -3.42
N SER A 31 18.09 -1.39 -3.07
CA SER A 31 19.04 -2.20 -3.84
C SER A 31 18.60 -3.67 -3.85
N SER A 32 19.20 -4.51 -4.70
CA SER A 32 18.92 -5.97 -4.71
C SER A 32 19.35 -6.72 -3.45
N THR A 33 20.05 -6.07 -2.52
CA THR A 33 20.67 -6.74 -1.37
C THR A 33 20.14 -6.26 -0.03
N ILE A 34 19.42 -5.13 0.03
CA ILE A 34 18.97 -4.57 1.30
C ILE A 34 17.50 -4.19 1.29
N ILE A 35 16.90 -4.30 2.47
CA ILE A 35 15.59 -3.76 2.84
C ILE A 35 15.79 -2.74 3.94
N LEU A 36 15.09 -1.62 3.80
CA LEU A 36 14.91 -0.62 4.82
C LEU A 36 13.48 -0.75 5.34
N MET A 37 13.36 -0.94 6.64
CA MET A 37 12.08 -0.84 7.35
C MET A 37 12.11 0.44 8.19
N LYS A 38 11.05 1.23 8.11
CA LYS A 38 10.81 2.36 9.00
C LYS A 38 9.54 2.08 9.78
N MET A 39 9.63 2.10 11.10
CA MET A 39 8.49 2.02 12.01
C MET A 39 8.36 3.35 12.73
N GLU A 40 7.14 3.86 12.85
CA GLU A 40 6.84 5.14 13.47
C GLU A 40 5.52 5.05 14.24
N ASP A 41 5.46 5.61 15.45
CA ASP A 41 4.22 5.69 16.24
C ASP A 41 3.60 7.10 16.20
N ASP A 42 2.45 7.26 16.85
CA ASP A 42 1.72 8.52 17.00
C ASP A 42 2.54 9.64 17.68
N GLU A 43 3.50 9.27 18.53
CA GLU A 43 4.41 10.16 19.25
C GLU A 43 5.70 10.47 18.46
N GLN A 44 5.77 10.09 17.18
CA GLN A 44 6.92 10.28 16.28
C GLN A 44 8.20 9.54 16.70
N HIS A 45 8.09 8.51 17.53
CA HIS A 45 9.20 7.62 17.80
C HIS A 45 9.49 6.78 16.57
N THR A 46 10.66 7.01 15.98
CA THR A 46 11.08 6.34 14.75
C THR A 46 12.12 5.26 15.01
N LEU A 47 11.89 4.08 14.45
CA LEU A 47 12.88 3.03 14.34
C LEU A 47 13.15 2.71 12.87
N HIS A 48 14.40 2.91 12.47
CA HIS A 48 14.89 2.53 11.16
C HIS A 48 15.72 1.25 11.26
N VAL A 49 15.39 0.28 10.42
CA VAL A 49 16.04 -1.03 10.39
C VAL A 49 16.56 -1.30 8.99
N THR A 50 17.84 -1.63 8.88
CA THR A 50 18.43 -2.11 7.63
C THR A 50 18.71 -3.60 7.74
N LEU A 51 18.17 -4.37 6.80
CA LEU A 51 18.24 -5.83 6.75
C LEU A 51 18.77 -6.30 5.39
N PRO A 52 19.52 -7.41 5.32
CA PRO A 52 19.77 -8.10 4.06
C PRO A 52 18.44 -8.61 3.43
N TYR A 53 18.28 -8.46 2.12
CA TYR A 53 17.04 -8.81 1.41
C TYR A 53 16.73 -10.31 1.46
N ASP A 54 17.76 -11.16 1.40
CA ASP A 54 17.63 -12.62 1.54
C ASP A 54 17.09 -13.01 2.93
N ARG A 55 17.51 -12.31 3.98
CA ARG A 55 17.01 -12.51 5.34
C ARG A 55 15.58 -12.04 5.50
N PHE A 56 15.23 -10.90 4.90
CA PHE A 56 13.85 -10.42 4.86
C PHE A 56 12.91 -11.43 4.18
N LEU A 57 13.31 -11.97 3.02
CA LEU A 57 12.50 -12.97 2.30
C LEU A 57 12.34 -14.30 3.05
N ALA A 58 13.31 -14.65 3.88
CA ALA A 58 13.27 -15.88 4.67
C ALA A 58 12.34 -15.78 5.89
N GLU A 59 11.90 -14.58 6.29
CA GLU A 59 11.04 -14.38 7.45
C GLU A 59 9.55 -14.37 7.05
N PRO A 60 8.73 -15.30 7.56
CA PRO A 60 7.30 -15.29 7.30
C PRO A 60 6.62 -14.25 8.18
N PHE A 61 6.27 -13.10 7.62
CA PHE A 61 5.60 -12.04 8.37
C PHE A 61 4.28 -12.49 9.02
N ALA A 62 3.60 -13.51 8.46
CA ALA A 62 2.42 -14.12 9.07
C ALA A 62 2.67 -14.70 10.47
N SER A 63 3.91 -15.10 10.77
CA SER A 63 4.28 -15.51 12.14
C SER A 63 4.39 -14.34 13.13
N LEU A 64 4.36 -13.10 12.65
CA LEU A 64 4.48 -11.87 13.43
C LEU A 64 3.14 -11.14 13.59
N GLU A 65 2.02 -11.76 13.16
CA GLU A 65 0.70 -11.14 13.10
C GLU A 65 0.29 -10.45 14.41
N ILE A 66 0.64 -11.04 15.56
CA ILE A 66 0.32 -10.48 16.89
C ILE A 66 0.88 -9.05 17.04
N TYR A 67 2.08 -8.82 16.53
CA TYR A 67 2.79 -7.54 16.65
C TYR A 67 2.24 -6.50 15.65
N PHE A 68 1.62 -6.96 14.56
CA PHE A 68 0.98 -6.08 13.57
C PHE A 68 -0.49 -5.78 13.88
N SER A 69 -1.04 -6.27 14.99
CA SER A 69 -2.45 -6.07 15.35
C SER A 69 -2.88 -4.60 15.47
N GLN A 70 -1.93 -3.70 15.80
CA GLN A 70 -2.13 -2.24 15.91
C GLN A 70 -1.52 -1.44 14.75
N LEU A 71 -1.07 -2.12 13.67
CA LEU A 71 -0.52 -1.44 12.50
C LEU A 71 -1.64 -0.71 11.75
N MET A 72 -1.59 0.62 11.75
CA MET A 72 -2.63 1.49 11.16
C MET A 72 -2.34 1.86 9.70
N SER A 73 -1.05 1.97 9.36
CA SER A 73 -0.61 2.38 8.01
C SER A 73 0.52 1.49 7.52
N LEU A 74 0.41 1.01 6.28
CA LEU A 74 1.46 0.25 5.60
C LEU A 74 1.81 0.92 4.28
N THR A 75 3.09 1.20 4.07
CA THR A 75 3.61 1.74 2.81
C THR A 75 4.66 0.81 2.22
N LEU A 76 4.47 0.45 0.95
CA LEU A 76 5.38 -0.38 0.17
C LEU A 76 6.03 0.46 -0.92
N GLU A 77 7.29 0.83 -0.71
CA GLU A 77 8.16 1.33 -1.75
C GLU A 77 8.76 0.12 -2.49
N GLU A 78 8.57 0.06 -3.82
CA GLU A 78 9.00 -1.05 -4.69
C GLU A 78 8.21 -2.36 -4.42
N PRO A 79 6.87 -2.34 -4.65
CA PRO A 79 5.97 -3.45 -4.31
C PRO A 79 6.37 -4.78 -4.96
N ASP A 80 7.03 -4.77 -6.12
CA ASP A 80 7.53 -5.98 -6.79
C ASP A 80 8.46 -6.83 -5.91
N ARG A 81 9.08 -6.20 -4.91
CA ARG A 81 10.03 -6.84 -3.99
C ARG A 81 9.45 -7.14 -2.63
N VAL A 82 8.63 -6.23 -2.12
CA VAL A 82 8.19 -6.28 -0.72
C VAL A 82 6.78 -6.84 -0.56
N ILE A 83 5.92 -6.82 -1.58
CA ILE A 83 4.50 -7.20 -1.41
C ILE A 83 4.29 -8.63 -0.93
N ARG A 84 5.23 -9.53 -1.24
CA ARG A 84 5.18 -10.94 -0.81
C ARG A 84 5.17 -11.09 0.71
N CYS A 85 5.71 -10.13 1.46
CA CYS A 85 5.65 -10.17 2.92
C CYS A 85 4.22 -9.99 3.46
N THR A 86 3.31 -9.43 2.66
CA THR A 86 1.91 -9.20 3.07
C THR A 86 1.02 -10.41 2.88
N TYR A 87 1.49 -11.44 2.17
CA TYR A 87 0.67 -12.58 1.78
C TYR A 87 0.28 -13.44 2.99
N GLY A 88 -1.03 -13.62 3.17
CA GLY A 88 -1.58 -14.36 4.30
C GLY A 88 -1.52 -13.63 5.64
N LEU A 89 -1.20 -12.33 5.64
CA LEU A 89 -1.31 -11.49 6.84
C LEU A 89 -2.76 -11.10 7.10
N THR A 90 -3.13 -11.02 8.38
CA THR A 90 -4.30 -10.28 8.82
C THR A 90 -3.87 -9.04 9.59
N LEU A 91 -4.26 -7.86 9.10
CA LEU A 91 -3.96 -6.57 9.69
C LEU A 91 -5.28 -5.90 10.10
N PRO A 92 -5.83 -6.24 11.29
CA PRO A 92 -7.20 -5.88 11.66
C PRO A 92 -7.39 -4.38 11.95
N ALA A 93 -6.33 -3.65 12.26
CA ALA A 93 -6.37 -2.22 12.50
C ALA A 93 -5.99 -1.38 11.26
N LEU A 94 -5.49 -2.00 10.18
CA LEU A 94 -4.97 -1.28 9.03
C LEU A 94 -6.03 -0.39 8.39
N ARG A 95 -5.80 0.92 8.41
CA ARG A 95 -6.69 1.94 7.80
C ARG A 95 -6.17 2.44 6.47
N SER A 96 -4.85 2.52 6.32
CA SER A 96 -4.18 3.05 5.13
C SER A 96 -3.20 2.05 4.55
N PHE A 97 -3.30 1.79 3.24
CA PHE A 97 -2.35 0.96 2.53
C PHE A 97 -1.85 1.66 1.27
N THR A 98 -0.55 1.96 1.22
CA THR A 98 0.06 2.71 0.13
C THR A 98 1.03 1.84 -0.66
N ILE A 99 0.88 1.84 -1.98
CA ILE A 99 1.75 1.17 -2.94
C ILE A 99 2.44 2.25 -3.77
N CYS A 100 3.76 2.40 -3.59
CA CYS A 100 4.57 3.38 -4.30
C CYS A 100 5.25 2.73 -5.51
N LEU A 101 4.92 3.21 -6.70
CA LEU A 101 5.44 2.75 -7.97
C LEU A 101 6.59 3.65 -8.43
N ASP A 102 7.80 3.11 -8.36
CA ASP A 102 8.97 3.68 -9.04
C ASP A 102 9.08 3.06 -10.45
N HIS A 103 9.22 3.91 -11.47
CA HIS A 103 9.34 3.49 -12.87
C HIS A 103 10.79 3.28 -13.30
N GLY A 104 11.78 3.51 -12.43
CA GLY A 104 13.20 3.42 -12.78
C GLY A 104 13.71 2.02 -13.20
N ARG A 105 12.92 0.95 -12.99
CA ARG A 105 13.27 -0.41 -13.43
C ARG A 105 12.03 -1.11 -13.98
N GLU A 106 12.00 -1.37 -15.28
CA GLU A 106 11.09 -2.36 -15.87
C GLU A 106 11.29 -3.69 -15.13
N ARG A 107 10.37 -4.02 -14.22
CA ARG A 107 10.37 -5.31 -13.54
C ARG A 107 9.05 -6.02 -13.78
N SER A 108 9.15 -7.34 -13.81
CA SER A 108 8.11 -8.21 -14.34
C SER A 108 6.77 -7.96 -13.65
N ARG A 109 5.68 -8.08 -14.42
CA ARG A 109 4.31 -7.94 -13.91
C ARG A 109 3.90 -9.10 -12.99
N ASP A 110 4.79 -10.06 -12.75
CA ASP A 110 4.51 -11.32 -12.06
C ASP A 110 4.13 -11.12 -10.59
N TRP A 111 4.49 -9.99 -9.98
CA TRP A 111 4.06 -9.67 -8.60
C TRP A 111 2.57 -9.34 -8.49
N LEU A 112 1.91 -9.03 -9.62
CA LEU A 112 0.46 -8.84 -9.69
C LEU A 112 -0.28 -10.14 -10.01
N ALA A 113 0.41 -11.27 -10.20
CA ALA A 113 -0.26 -12.53 -10.48
C ALA A 113 -1.21 -12.90 -9.32
N PRO A 114 -2.45 -13.36 -9.60
CA PRO A 114 -3.38 -13.76 -8.56
C PRO A 114 -2.74 -14.79 -7.62
N THR A 115 -2.66 -14.46 -6.33
CA THR A 115 -2.19 -15.37 -5.29
C THR A 115 -3.35 -15.80 -4.41
N ALA A 116 -3.30 -17.02 -3.88
CA ALA A 116 -4.32 -17.52 -2.95
C ALA A 116 -4.26 -16.81 -1.58
N ASN A 117 -3.15 -16.14 -1.28
CA ASN A 117 -2.83 -15.60 0.05
C ASN A 117 -2.85 -14.07 0.00
N VAL A 118 -4.06 -13.52 -0.06
CA VAL A 118 -4.31 -12.07 -0.08
C VAL A 118 -4.09 -11.47 1.32
N LEU A 119 -3.67 -10.21 1.42
CA LEU A 119 -3.65 -9.47 2.69
C LEU A 119 -5.10 -9.27 3.20
N SER A 120 -5.41 -9.67 4.41
CA SER A 120 -6.71 -9.40 5.05
C SER A 120 -6.63 -8.11 5.87
N ALA A 121 -7.39 -7.08 5.48
CA ALA A 121 -7.43 -5.78 6.14
C ALA A 121 -8.89 -5.30 6.31
N PRO A 122 -9.66 -5.88 7.24
CA PRO A 122 -11.10 -5.60 7.39
C PRO A 122 -11.41 -4.14 7.75
N ALA A 123 -10.45 -3.43 8.31
CA ALA A 123 -10.55 -2.04 8.74
C ALA A 123 -10.16 -1.01 7.66
N LEU A 124 -9.74 -1.46 6.48
CA LEU A 124 -9.14 -0.61 5.45
C LEU A 124 -10.10 0.49 5.00
N GLN A 125 -9.61 1.72 5.03
CA GLN A 125 -10.35 2.90 4.58
C GLN A 125 -9.74 3.43 3.28
N LEU A 126 -8.41 3.51 3.20
CA LEU A 126 -7.70 4.11 2.09
C LEU A 126 -6.71 3.12 1.48
N LEU A 127 -6.84 2.87 0.18
CA LEU A 127 -5.78 2.27 -0.62
C LEU A 127 -5.25 3.31 -1.61
N SER A 128 -3.96 3.61 -1.51
CA SER A 128 -3.28 4.61 -2.34
C SER A 128 -2.30 3.94 -3.28
N VAL A 129 -2.36 4.26 -4.57
CA VAL A 129 -1.33 3.92 -5.55
C VAL A 129 -0.64 5.21 -5.96
N GLN A 130 0.62 5.34 -5.56
CA GLN A 130 1.40 6.56 -5.77
C GLN A 130 2.46 6.33 -6.83
N TYR A 131 2.54 7.23 -7.80
CA TYR A 131 3.58 7.26 -8.81
C TYR A 131 4.66 8.24 -8.37
N ALA A 132 5.93 7.88 -8.55
CA ALA A 132 7.04 8.79 -8.28
C ALA A 132 6.88 10.11 -9.07
N GLU A 133 7.20 11.24 -8.42
CA GLU A 133 6.83 12.60 -8.86
C GLU A 133 7.28 12.96 -10.29
N HIS A 134 8.39 12.39 -10.75
CA HIS A 134 8.94 12.65 -12.07
C HIS A 134 8.37 11.77 -13.19
N HIS A 135 7.37 10.93 -12.87
CA HIS A 135 6.84 9.96 -13.81
C HIS A 135 5.37 10.19 -14.14
N THR A 136 5.08 10.21 -15.44
CA THR A 136 3.72 10.15 -15.95
C THR A 136 3.10 8.80 -15.64
N VAL A 137 1.84 8.81 -15.22
CA VAL A 137 1.03 7.62 -14.99
C VAL A 137 0.95 6.80 -16.29
N ASP A 138 1.53 5.60 -16.27
CA ASP A 138 1.29 4.59 -17.30
C ASP A 138 -0.11 4.01 -17.11
N ARG A 139 -1.03 4.42 -17.99
CA ARG A 139 -2.42 3.96 -18.02
C ARG A 139 -2.55 2.44 -18.00
N SER A 140 -1.76 1.71 -18.79
CA SER A 140 -1.87 0.25 -18.89
C SER A 140 -1.46 -0.41 -17.57
N ARG A 141 -0.35 0.06 -16.99
CA ARG A 141 0.15 -0.42 -15.70
C ARG A 141 -0.81 -0.07 -14.55
N ALA A 142 -1.30 1.16 -14.50
CA ALA A 142 -2.28 1.63 -13.52
C ALA A 142 -3.52 0.72 -13.50
N MET A 143 -4.09 0.51 -14.68
CA MET A 143 -5.27 -0.30 -14.86
C MET A 143 -5.03 -1.77 -14.51
N SER A 144 -3.84 -2.30 -14.82
CA SER A 144 -3.44 -3.63 -14.39
C SER A 144 -3.43 -3.74 -12.86
N ILE A 145 -2.83 -2.77 -12.15
CA ILE A 145 -2.75 -2.79 -10.69
C ILE A 145 -4.14 -2.71 -10.08
N ILE A 146 -4.97 -1.75 -10.51
CA ILE A 146 -6.32 -1.56 -9.98
C ILE A 146 -7.18 -2.82 -10.17
N ARG A 147 -7.04 -3.52 -11.30
CA ARG A 147 -7.73 -4.80 -11.54
C ARG A 147 -7.31 -5.92 -10.59
N HIS A 148 -6.09 -5.88 -10.07
CA HIS A 148 -5.57 -6.89 -9.15
C HIS A 148 -5.69 -6.50 -7.68
N VAL A 149 -6.26 -5.33 -7.34
CA VAL A 149 -6.49 -4.93 -5.94
C VAL A 149 -7.20 -6.02 -5.13
N PRO A 150 -8.27 -6.68 -5.62
CA PRO A 150 -8.90 -7.78 -4.89
C PRO A 150 -8.02 -9.01 -4.66
N SER A 151 -6.96 -9.17 -5.45
CA SER A 151 -5.93 -10.22 -5.27
C SER A 151 -4.77 -9.77 -4.38
N ILE A 152 -4.69 -8.48 -4.07
CA ILE A 152 -3.67 -7.90 -3.19
C ILE A 152 -4.21 -7.76 -1.77
N VAL A 153 -5.44 -7.23 -1.62
CA VAL A 153 -6.08 -7.00 -0.33
C VAL A 153 -7.55 -7.43 -0.35
N THR A 154 -8.00 -8.03 0.75
CA THR A 154 -9.40 -8.33 1.04
C THR A 154 -9.83 -7.60 2.30
N THR A 155 -11.07 -7.11 2.31
CA THR A 155 -11.66 -6.41 3.47
C THR A 155 -12.86 -7.17 4.04
N GLY A 156 -12.97 -8.46 3.69
CA GLY A 156 -14.09 -9.33 4.06
C GLY A 156 -15.30 -9.09 3.15
N GLU A 157 -16.46 -8.86 3.75
CA GLU A 157 -17.73 -8.66 3.04
C GLU A 157 -17.99 -7.21 2.63
N HIS A 158 -17.15 -6.28 3.07
CA HIS A 158 -17.33 -4.86 2.85
C HIS A 158 -16.43 -4.34 1.73
N ARG A 159 -16.77 -3.14 1.22
CA ARG A 159 -15.89 -2.36 0.35
C ARG A 159 -15.11 -1.39 1.21
N PHE A 160 -13.86 -1.13 0.87
CA PHE A 160 -13.12 -0.05 1.55
C PHE A 160 -13.55 1.31 1.04
N GLN A 161 -13.30 2.35 1.82
CA GLN A 161 -13.86 3.68 1.55
C GLN A 161 -13.31 4.31 0.27
N THR A 162 -11.99 4.42 0.11
CA THR A 162 -11.37 5.21 -0.94
C THR A 162 -10.23 4.47 -1.63
N LEU A 163 -10.29 4.39 -2.97
CA LEU A 163 -9.13 4.12 -3.82
C LEU A 163 -8.56 5.45 -4.30
N GLN A 164 -7.31 5.76 -3.96
CA GLN A 164 -6.63 6.99 -4.38
C GLN A 164 -5.51 6.67 -5.36
N LEU A 165 -5.46 7.38 -6.49
CA LEU A 165 -4.40 7.28 -7.50
C LEU A 165 -3.70 8.63 -7.59
N ILE A 166 -2.40 8.66 -7.27
CA ILE A 166 -1.62 9.89 -7.15
C ILE A 166 -0.49 9.86 -8.16
N GLY A 167 -0.40 10.85 -9.05
CA GLY A 167 0.69 10.91 -10.02
C GLY A 167 0.46 11.87 -11.17
N HIS A 168 1.51 12.17 -11.93
CA HIS A 168 1.41 13.06 -13.08
C HIS A 168 0.53 12.46 -14.19
N GLY A 169 -0.53 13.16 -14.58
CA GLY A 169 -1.49 12.69 -15.57
C GLY A 169 -2.51 11.68 -15.03
N ALA A 170 -2.68 11.56 -13.71
CA ALA A 170 -3.66 10.67 -13.10
C ALA A 170 -5.10 10.93 -13.58
N ALA A 171 -5.42 12.16 -13.99
CA ALA A 171 -6.75 12.52 -14.52
C ALA A 171 -7.19 11.66 -15.73
N VAL A 172 -6.25 11.11 -16.51
CA VAL A 172 -6.55 10.22 -17.66
C VAL A 172 -7.30 8.94 -17.23
N LEU A 173 -7.23 8.56 -15.95
CA LEU A 173 -7.86 7.34 -15.43
C LEU A 173 -9.35 7.50 -15.06
N CYS A 174 -9.90 8.72 -15.13
CA CYS A 174 -11.24 9.05 -14.61
C CYS A 174 -12.36 8.10 -15.05
N ASN A 175 -12.49 7.84 -16.35
CA ASN A 175 -13.55 6.97 -16.86
C ASN A 175 -13.18 5.47 -16.87
N GLN A 176 -11.95 5.12 -16.52
CA GLN A 176 -11.45 3.76 -16.69
C GLN A 176 -11.50 2.97 -15.41
N ALA A 177 -11.30 3.63 -14.27
CA ALA A 177 -11.27 3.00 -12.96
C ALA A 177 -12.68 2.68 -12.42
N LEU A 178 -13.77 2.94 -13.15
CA LEU A 178 -15.15 2.79 -12.65
C LEU A 178 -15.49 1.37 -12.16
N PHE A 179 -14.83 0.33 -12.69
CA PHE A 179 -14.98 -1.05 -12.20
C PHE A 179 -14.49 -1.24 -10.74
N ALA A 180 -13.65 -0.32 -10.24
CA ALA A 180 -13.14 -0.34 -8.87
C ALA A 180 -14.25 -0.16 -7.83
N TRP A 181 -15.40 0.40 -8.21
CA TRP A 181 -16.58 0.47 -7.33
C TRP A 181 -17.11 -0.89 -6.85
N SER A 182 -16.66 -1.99 -7.47
CA SER A 182 -16.94 -3.34 -6.98
C SER A 182 -16.25 -3.63 -5.64
N PHE A 183 -15.15 -2.94 -5.31
CA PHE A 183 -14.37 -3.16 -4.09
C PHE A 183 -14.09 -1.90 -3.28
N CYS A 184 -14.33 -0.69 -3.82
CA CYS A 184 -14.27 0.57 -3.07
C CYS A 184 -15.57 1.39 -3.19
N GLU A 185 -15.75 2.38 -2.31
CA GLU A 185 -16.89 3.31 -2.36
C GLU A 185 -16.61 4.56 -3.20
N GLU A 186 -15.37 5.06 -3.14
CA GLU A 186 -14.92 6.28 -3.80
C GLU A 186 -13.61 6.05 -4.56
N ILE A 187 -13.43 6.76 -5.67
CA ILE A 187 -12.18 6.83 -6.41
C ILE A 187 -11.70 8.29 -6.40
N LYS A 188 -10.50 8.54 -5.88
CA LYS A 188 -9.84 9.84 -5.92
C LYS A 188 -8.66 9.79 -6.88
N LEU A 189 -8.54 10.80 -7.75
CA LEU A 189 -7.38 11.02 -8.59
C LEU A 189 -6.70 12.31 -8.16
N GLU A 190 -5.41 12.25 -7.88
CA GLU A 190 -4.60 13.41 -7.56
C GLU A 190 -3.54 13.60 -8.65
N ASP A 191 -3.78 14.59 -9.50
CA ASP A 191 -2.87 14.94 -10.59
C ASP A 191 -1.83 15.94 -10.09
N ILE A 192 -0.56 15.55 -10.19
CA ILE A 192 0.59 16.32 -9.74
C ILE A 192 1.34 16.80 -10.99
N ALA A 193 1.46 18.11 -11.21
CA ALA A 193 2.23 18.61 -12.35
C ALA A 193 3.75 18.44 -12.12
N PRO A 194 4.57 18.27 -13.18
CA PRO A 194 5.96 17.83 -13.08
C PRO A 194 6.89 18.79 -12.32
N ASP A 195 6.46 20.05 -12.12
CA ASP A 195 7.25 21.13 -11.54
C ASP A 195 6.44 22.04 -10.59
N SER A 196 5.30 21.57 -10.07
CA SER A 196 4.38 22.44 -9.32
C SER A 196 3.99 21.91 -7.95
N THR A 197 3.91 22.82 -6.97
CA THR A 197 3.13 22.64 -5.73
C THR A 197 1.62 22.53 -5.96
N GLN A 198 1.15 22.65 -7.21
CA GLN A 198 -0.26 22.58 -7.57
C GLN A 198 -0.69 21.12 -7.74
N ARG A 199 -1.73 20.74 -7.01
CA ARG A 199 -2.35 19.42 -7.01
C ARG A 199 -3.82 19.59 -7.41
N ALA A 200 -4.24 18.88 -8.45
CA ALA A 200 -5.65 18.84 -8.84
C ALA A 200 -6.25 17.53 -8.33
N THR A 201 -7.24 17.61 -7.44
CA THR A 201 -7.95 16.44 -6.92
C THR A 201 -9.29 16.29 -7.62
N TYR A 202 -9.51 15.12 -8.21
CA TYR A 202 -10.78 14.71 -8.82
C TYR A 202 -11.39 13.61 -7.97
N VAL A 203 -12.61 13.81 -7.51
CA VAL A 203 -13.38 12.80 -6.76
C VAL A 203 -14.44 12.21 -7.67
N ILE A 204 -14.43 10.90 -7.82
CA ILE A 204 -15.34 10.16 -8.69
C ILE A 204 -16.21 9.28 -7.79
N SER A 205 -17.45 9.74 -7.60
CA SER A 205 -18.45 9.00 -6.84
C SER A 205 -19.45 8.33 -7.78
N PRO A 206 -19.98 7.15 -7.43
CA PRO A 206 -21.06 6.55 -8.20
C PRO A 206 -22.27 7.48 -8.14
N THR A 207 -22.71 7.99 -9.29
CA THR A 207 -23.99 8.72 -9.39
C THR A 207 -25.08 7.83 -8.83
N ARG A 208 -25.66 8.21 -7.67
CA ARG A 208 -26.91 7.61 -7.19
C ARG A 208 -27.96 7.88 -8.27
N SER A 209 -28.28 6.86 -9.05
CA SER A 209 -29.49 6.86 -9.86
C SER A 209 -30.65 7.06 -8.89
N ARG A 210 -31.18 8.29 -8.82
CA ARG A 210 -32.45 8.57 -8.16
C ARG A 210 -33.49 7.73 -8.90
N ARG A 211 -33.93 6.63 -8.29
CA ARG A 211 -35.20 6.01 -8.68
C ARG A 211 -36.27 7.09 -8.50
N VAL A 212 -36.80 7.60 -9.60
CA VAL A 212 -38.06 8.32 -9.60
C VAL A 212 -39.13 7.28 -9.22
N PRO A 213 -39.89 7.48 -8.14
CA PRO A 213 -41.03 6.61 -7.87
C PRO A 213 -42.05 6.81 -8.99
N VAL A 214 -42.47 5.69 -9.60
CA VAL A 214 -43.67 5.61 -10.44
C VAL A 214 -44.85 5.33 -9.52
#